data_AF-A0A936L7C5-F1
#
_entry.id   AF-A0A936L7C5-F1
#
_cell.length_a   1.000
_cell.length_b   1.000
_cell.length_c   1.000
_cell.angle_alpha   90.00
_cell.angle_beta   90.00
_cell.angle_gamma   90.00
#
_symmetry.space_group_name_H-M   'P 1'
#
loop_
_entity.id
_entity.type
_entity.pdbx_description
1 polymer ?
#
loop_
_entity_poly.entity_id
_entity_poly.type
_entity_poly.pdbx_seq_one_letter_code
_entity_poly.pdbx_strand_id
1 'polypeptide(L)'
;MNSGSSNSFITALKNGWDYEGLYPKKDYEGVSISFFEEYQRLINRAMDLAYAKYIAGLMKQVALSKGDEKILAKTDAFKQQEYSALFQKVLIEAAGKGKWSISHHLDILDDAEALPIQSSTYGIFKKVHFYFQKFGEWGPVESIEPGDGLKTTLSGKTCSFAIQLIEKDGADNFKSRQKKLKDLQEYNGFSLAPTLVRQCAALTLTQASTYLFHNYRLANYGLNFLFRVYFSQVEKTAIPETVLPIGETSPWLDRLETFARFYTEYYLEKYNNDWRKFSKHVLTPFPTKAGEFQHWLDNTFQSMRVFYEGMEPPRPLINLKIDEYEENLCYDEIGNYNPLFARFAVQFCLNQQYFFQPSQNQ
;
A
#
# COMPACT_ATOMS: atom_id res chain seq x y z
N MET A 1 2.01 38.82 -29.76
CA MET A 1 0.95 38.34 -28.86
C MET A 1 0.38 37.07 -29.47
N ASN A 2 0.62 35.90 -28.85
CA ASN A 2 0.25 34.59 -29.40
C ASN A 2 -1.23 34.27 -29.11
N SER A 3 -2.05 34.19 -30.15
CA SER A 3 -3.48 33.84 -30.08
C SER A 3 -3.76 32.40 -29.64
N GLY A 4 -2.74 31.52 -29.64
CA GLY A 4 -2.87 30.14 -29.14
C GLY A 4 -2.88 30.02 -27.61
N SER A 5 -2.18 30.91 -26.89
CA SER A 5 -2.04 30.85 -25.43
C SER A 5 -3.24 31.43 -24.66
N SER A 6 -3.95 32.41 -25.24
CA SER A 6 -5.15 32.98 -24.62
C SER A 6 -6.31 31.99 -24.63
N ASN A 7 -6.49 31.24 -25.72
CA ASN A 7 -7.50 30.18 -25.78
C ASN A 7 -7.22 29.03 -24.80
N SER A 8 -5.94 28.66 -24.58
CA SER A 8 -5.60 27.62 -23.61
C SER A 8 -5.84 28.05 -22.16
N PHE A 9 -5.59 29.31 -21.80
CA PHE A 9 -5.86 29.82 -20.45
C PHE A 9 -7.35 29.79 -20.12
N ILE A 10 -8.19 30.32 -21.03
CA ILE A 10 -9.64 30.35 -20.85
C ILE A 10 -10.21 28.92 -20.82
N THR A 11 -9.68 28.01 -21.65
CA THR A 11 -10.08 26.60 -21.63
C THR A 11 -9.75 25.94 -20.30
N ALA A 12 -8.53 26.14 -19.78
CA ALA A 12 -8.12 25.60 -18.49
C ALA A 12 -9.02 26.13 -17.36
N LEU A 13 -9.28 27.43 -17.33
CA LEU A 13 -10.17 28.04 -16.34
C LEU A 13 -11.59 27.47 -16.41
N LYS A 14 -12.18 27.36 -17.61
CA LYS A 14 -13.52 26.79 -17.81
C LYS A 14 -13.63 25.34 -17.35
N ASN A 15 -12.57 24.56 -17.54
CA ASN A 15 -12.55 23.14 -17.21
C ASN A 15 -12.07 22.87 -15.77
N GLY A 16 -11.72 23.91 -14.99
CA GLY A 16 -11.17 23.75 -13.64
C GLY A 16 -9.78 23.09 -13.62
N TRP A 17 -9.01 23.22 -14.71
CA TRP A 17 -7.68 22.65 -14.84
C TRP A 17 -6.61 23.61 -14.38
N ASP A 18 -5.48 23.07 -13.89
CA ASP A 18 -4.30 23.88 -13.65
C ASP A 18 -3.70 24.37 -14.98
N TYR A 19 -3.17 25.60 -15.01
CA TYR A 19 -2.63 26.20 -16.23
C TYR A 19 -1.10 26.33 -16.17
N GLU A 20 -0.43 25.74 -17.15
CA GLU A 20 1.04 25.74 -17.17
C GLU A 20 1.67 27.12 -17.28
N GLY A 21 0.98 28.08 -17.89
CA GLY A 21 1.50 29.43 -18.08
C GLY A 21 1.52 30.28 -16.82
N LEU A 22 1.07 29.77 -15.68
CA LEU A 22 1.19 30.48 -14.39
C LEU A 22 2.61 30.37 -13.79
N TYR A 23 3.32 29.31 -14.14
CA TYR A 23 4.53 28.91 -13.44
C TYR A 23 5.79 29.49 -14.11
N PRO A 24 6.86 29.74 -13.33
CA PRO A 24 8.15 30.17 -13.86
C PRO A 24 8.70 29.22 -14.93
N LYS A 25 9.35 29.79 -15.94
CA LYS A 25 10.10 29.11 -17.00
C LYS A 25 11.42 29.86 -17.20
N LYS A 26 12.33 29.31 -18.02
CA LYS A 26 13.68 29.88 -18.24
C LYS A 26 13.68 31.40 -18.51
N ASP A 27 12.75 31.88 -19.35
CA ASP A 27 12.66 33.27 -19.78
C ASP A 27 11.36 33.96 -19.29
N TYR A 28 10.75 33.42 -18.22
CA TYR A 28 9.48 33.91 -17.69
C TYR A 28 9.40 33.69 -16.19
N GLU A 29 9.23 34.76 -15.40
CA GLU A 29 9.24 34.70 -13.94
C GLU A 29 7.98 34.08 -13.31
N GLY A 30 6.99 33.70 -14.11
CA GLY A 30 5.68 33.30 -13.60
C GLY A 30 4.75 34.50 -13.39
N VAL A 31 3.54 34.22 -12.91
CA VAL A 31 2.59 35.25 -12.49
C VAL A 31 2.90 35.74 -11.07
N SER A 32 2.29 36.86 -10.65
CA SER A 32 2.31 37.28 -9.25
C SER A 32 1.61 36.25 -8.36
N ILE A 33 1.98 36.22 -7.07
CA ILE A 33 1.33 35.35 -6.07
C ILE A 33 -0.18 35.62 -6.01
N SER A 34 -0.58 36.90 -5.99
CA SER A 34 -2.00 37.28 -5.95
C SER A 34 -2.79 36.73 -7.14
N PHE A 35 -2.23 36.76 -8.35
CA PHE A 35 -2.88 36.21 -9.52
C PHE A 35 -2.95 34.68 -9.47
N PHE A 36 -1.85 34.04 -9.05
CA PHE A 36 -1.80 32.59 -8.90
C PHE A 36 -2.85 32.09 -7.90
N GLU A 37 -2.94 32.70 -6.73
CA GLU A 37 -3.88 32.34 -5.68
C GLU A 37 -5.33 32.53 -6.13
N GLU A 38 -5.63 33.66 -6.78
CA GLU A 38 -6.98 33.92 -7.28
C GLU A 38 -7.37 32.92 -8.38
N TYR A 39 -6.45 32.57 -9.27
CA TYR A 39 -6.69 31.52 -10.27
C TYR A 39 -7.00 30.17 -9.61
N GLN A 40 -6.16 29.73 -8.67
CA GLN A 40 -6.32 28.44 -8.00
C GLN A 40 -7.61 28.41 -7.16
N ARG A 41 -8.02 29.55 -6.57
CA ARG A 41 -9.31 29.70 -5.91
C ARG A 41 -10.47 29.48 -6.88
N LEU A 42 -10.42 30.07 -8.08
CA LEU A 42 -11.47 29.95 -9.10
C LEU A 42 -11.63 28.52 -9.63
N ILE A 43 -10.56 27.71 -9.63
CA ILE A 43 -10.61 26.29 -10.01
C ILE A 43 -10.79 25.34 -8.81
N ASN A 44 -11.22 25.85 -7.64
CA ASN A 44 -11.49 25.10 -6.41
C ASN A 44 -10.28 24.33 -5.84
N ARG A 45 -9.08 24.91 -5.92
CA ARG A 45 -7.80 24.31 -5.44
C ARG A 45 -7.23 25.00 -4.19
N ALA A 46 -8.10 25.59 -3.37
CA ALA A 46 -7.67 26.37 -2.20
C ALA A 46 -6.91 25.54 -1.15
N MET A 47 -7.30 24.29 -0.90
CA MET A 47 -6.57 23.42 0.03
C MET A 47 -5.17 23.06 -0.51
N ASP A 48 -5.05 22.74 -1.80
CA ASP A 48 -3.75 22.50 -2.44
C ASP A 48 -2.78 23.68 -2.26
N LEU A 49 -3.29 24.92 -2.29
CA LEU A 49 -2.47 26.11 -2.04
C LEU A 49 -1.93 26.16 -0.61
N ALA A 50 -2.79 25.91 0.37
CA ALA A 50 -2.42 25.93 1.78
C ALA A 50 -1.34 24.88 2.06
N TYR A 51 -1.53 23.66 1.56
CA TYR A 51 -0.51 22.60 1.62
C TYR A 51 0.77 22.97 0.86
N ALA A 52 0.66 23.55 -0.33
CA ALA A 52 1.83 23.92 -1.13
C ALA A 52 2.70 24.97 -0.43
N LYS A 53 2.08 26.00 0.15
CA LYS A 53 2.75 26.98 0.99
C LYS A 53 3.37 26.32 2.22
N TYR A 54 2.61 25.48 2.92
CA TYR A 54 3.09 24.81 4.13
C TYR A 54 4.35 23.98 3.85
N ILE A 55 4.30 23.14 2.82
CA ILE A 55 5.43 22.28 2.43
C ILE A 55 6.60 23.12 1.94
N ALA A 56 6.39 24.18 1.16
CA ALA A 56 7.46 25.10 0.76
C ALA A 56 8.15 25.75 1.98
N GLY A 57 7.39 26.08 3.01
CA GLY A 57 7.90 26.52 4.31
C GLY A 57 8.76 25.46 5.00
N LEU A 58 8.30 24.21 5.03
CA LEU A 58 9.08 23.08 5.57
C LEU A 58 10.37 22.86 4.78
N MET A 59 10.34 22.96 3.46
CA MET A 59 11.53 22.81 2.59
C MET A 59 12.62 23.84 2.88
N LYS A 60 12.27 25.04 3.36
CA LYS A 60 13.25 26.06 3.77
C LYS A 60 13.83 25.83 5.17
N GLN A 61 13.16 25.04 6.01
CA GLN A 61 13.58 24.75 7.38
C GLN A 61 14.50 23.53 7.49
N VAL A 62 14.56 22.68 6.46
CA VAL A 62 15.44 21.50 6.45
C VAL A 62 16.85 21.87 6.00
N ALA A 63 17.84 21.13 6.51
CA ALA A 63 19.22 21.28 6.04
C ALA A 63 19.37 20.70 4.62
N LEU A 64 19.55 21.58 3.65
CA LEU A 64 19.73 21.21 2.25
C LEU A 64 21.20 20.92 1.94
N SER A 65 21.46 19.87 1.18
CA SER A 65 22.79 19.66 0.60
C SER A 65 23.01 20.59 -0.59
N LYS A 66 24.27 20.80 -1.00
CA LYS A 66 24.58 21.53 -2.25
C LYS A 66 23.88 20.94 -3.48
N GLY A 67 23.64 19.62 -3.48
CA GLY A 67 22.88 18.94 -4.54
C GLY A 67 21.41 19.33 -4.51
N ASP A 68 20.79 19.35 -3.34
CA ASP A 68 19.39 19.74 -3.14
C ASP A 68 19.18 21.21 -3.58
N GLU A 69 20.06 22.12 -3.16
CA GLU A 69 20.02 23.52 -3.57
C GLU A 69 20.08 23.70 -5.10
N LYS A 70 20.97 22.95 -5.76
CA LYS A 70 21.11 22.98 -7.22
C LYS A 70 19.86 22.48 -7.94
N ILE A 71 19.16 21.48 -7.38
CA ILE A 71 17.88 21.00 -7.92
C ILE A 71 16.84 22.11 -7.80
N LEU A 72 16.68 22.69 -6.60
CA LEU A 72 15.66 23.71 -6.32
C LEU A 72 15.88 25.02 -7.07
N ALA A 73 17.10 25.32 -7.50
CA ALA A 73 17.40 26.49 -8.33
C ALA A 73 16.80 26.40 -9.75
N LYS A 74 16.49 25.20 -10.24
CA LYS A 74 15.94 25.03 -11.60
C LYS A 74 14.45 25.36 -11.65
N THR A 75 14.00 26.08 -12.68
CA THR A 75 12.59 26.43 -12.87
C THR A 75 11.69 25.22 -13.15
N ASP A 76 12.25 24.13 -13.64
CA ASP A 76 11.56 22.88 -13.97
C ASP A 76 11.86 21.73 -12.99
N ALA A 77 12.40 22.05 -11.80
CA ALA A 77 12.83 21.04 -10.83
C ALA A 77 11.75 20.00 -10.51
N PHE A 78 10.49 20.44 -10.41
CA PHE A 78 9.33 19.58 -10.13
C PHE A 78 9.12 18.43 -11.13
N LYS A 79 9.75 18.46 -12.30
CA LYS A 79 9.72 17.37 -13.30
C LYS A 79 10.81 16.31 -13.09
N GLN A 80 11.79 16.58 -12.23
CA GLN A 80 12.97 15.74 -12.03
C GLN A 80 12.72 14.71 -10.93
N GLN A 81 13.21 13.49 -11.10
CA GLN A 81 13.04 12.41 -10.13
C GLN A 81 13.67 12.76 -8.77
N GLU A 82 14.78 13.50 -8.81
CA GLU A 82 15.51 13.96 -7.64
C GLU A 82 14.69 14.96 -6.80
N TYR A 83 13.78 15.71 -7.42
CA TYR A 83 12.85 16.57 -6.69
C TYR A 83 11.86 15.74 -5.87
N SER A 84 11.34 14.64 -6.43
CA SER A 84 10.47 13.72 -5.69
C SER A 84 11.19 13.14 -4.47
N ALA A 85 12.46 12.76 -4.60
CA ALA A 85 13.26 12.23 -3.50
C ALA A 85 13.50 13.29 -2.41
N LEU A 86 13.81 14.53 -2.80
CA LEU A 86 13.97 15.65 -1.89
C LEU A 86 12.65 15.99 -1.17
N PHE A 87 11.54 16.03 -1.90
CA PHE A 87 10.21 16.26 -1.36
C PHE A 87 9.86 15.23 -0.28
N GLN A 88 10.06 13.94 -0.57
CA GLN A 88 9.86 12.87 0.40
C GLN A 88 10.78 13.00 1.62
N LYS A 89 12.06 13.34 1.42
CA LYS A 89 13.01 13.60 2.53
C LYS A 89 12.49 14.69 3.46
N VAL A 90 12.01 15.80 2.90
CA VAL A 90 11.45 16.93 3.68
C VAL A 90 10.25 16.48 4.52
N LEU A 91 9.31 15.76 3.93
CA LEU A 91 8.10 15.32 4.64
C LEU A 91 8.41 14.31 5.76
N ILE A 92 9.36 13.40 5.54
CA ILE A 92 9.80 12.46 6.59
C ILE A 92 10.51 13.19 7.73
N GLU A 93 11.37 14.16 7.43
CA GLU A 93 12.02 14.98 8.47
C GLU A 93 10.99 15.82 9.24
N ALA A 94 10.00 16.38 8.55
CA ALA A 94 8.90 17.11 9.18
C ALA A 94 8.04 16.20 10.08
N ALA A 95 7.78 14.96 9.66
CA ALA A 95 7.08 13.98 10.49
C ALA A 95 7.86 13.66 11.78
N GLY A 96 9.18 13.49 11.65
CA GLY A 96 10.10 13.35 12.79
C GLY A 96 10.22 14.57 13.70
N LYS A 97 9.60 15.70 13.34
CA LYS A 97 9.50 16.92 14.16
C LYS A 97 8.06 17.25 14.57
N GLY A 98 7.09 16.36 14.30
CA GLY A 98 5.67 16.58 14.60
C GLY A 98 4.99 17.63 13.70
N LYS A 99 5.62 18.04 12.59
CA LYS A 99 5.09 19.03 11.63
C LYS A 99 4.42 18.38 10.41
N TRP A 100 4.38 17.06 10.36
CA TRP A 100 3.75 16.31 9.28
C TRP A 100 3.21 15.00 9.82
N SER A 101 2.10 14.54 9.29
CA SER A 101 1.50 13.27 9.69
C SER A 101 1.01 12.49 8.49
N ILE A 102 0.63 11.23 8.71
CA ILE A 102 -0.02 10.43 7.66
C ILE A 102 -1.31 11.10 7.16
N SER A 103 -2.10 11.75 8.03
CA SER A 103 -3.30 12.47 7.61
C SER A 103 -2.98 13.61 6.64
N HIS A 104 -1.94 14.39 6.92
CA HIS A 104 -1.46 15.42 5.99
C HIS A 104 -1.07 14.82 4.63
N HIS A 105 -0.45 13.65 4.66
CA HIS A 105 0.00 12.99 3.44
C HIS A 105 -1.16 12.45 2.60
N LEU A 106 -2.20 11.92 3.25
CA LEU A 106 -3.41 11.45 2.57
C LEU A 106 -4.15 12.59 1.85
N ASP A 107 -4.16 13.80 2.43
CA ASP A 107 -4.82 14.96 1.82
C ASP A 107 -4.16 15.45 0.53
N ILE A 108 -2.89 15.11 0.29
CA ILE A 108 -2.12 15.56 -0.88
C ILE A 108 -1.91 14.47 -1.93
N LEU A 109 -2.51 13.28 -1.75
CA LEU A 109 -2.46 12.22 -2.75
C LEU A 109 -3.15 12.67 -4.04
N ASP A 110 -2.56 12.30 -5.18
CA ASP A 110 -3.15 12.60 -6.50
C ASP A 110 -4.50 11.86 -6.69
N ASP A 111 -4.62 10.66 -6.13
CA ASP A 111 -5.85 9.87 -6.09
C ASP A 111 -5.97 9.12 -4.75
N ALA A 112 -6.82 9.62 -3.85
CA ALA A 112 -7.04 9.02 -2.54
C ALA A 112 -7.96 7.78 -2.58
N GLU A 113 -8.66 7.53 -3.70
CA GLU A 113 -9.56 6.40 -3.89
C GLU A 113 -8.92 5.27 -4.71
N ALA A 114 -7.72 5.49 -5.26
CA ALA A 114 -6.99 4.48 -6.04
C ALA A 114 -6.65 3.23 -5.21
N LEU A 115 -6.94 2.06 -5.80
CA LEU A 115 -6.43 0.76 -5.36
C LEU A 115 -5.64 0.08 -6.50
N PRO A 116 -4.47 -0.52 -6.21
CA PRO A 116 -3.76 -0.44 -4.93
C PRO A 116 -3.37 1.00 -4.58
N ILE A 117 -3.10 1.26 -3.30
CA ILE A 117 -2.75 2.61 -2.84
C ILE A 117 -1.54 3.15 -3.60
N GLN A 118 -1.72 4.32 -4.20
CA GLN A 118 -0.67 5.10 -4.83
C GLN A 118 -0.23 6.22 -3.87
N SER A 119 1.07 6.37 -3.63
CA SER A 119 1.62 7.50 -2.85
C SER A 119 2.04 8.67 -3.74
N SER A 120 1.48 8.76 -4.95
CA SER A 120 1.79 9.83 -5.89
C SER A 120 1.22 11.15 -5.38
N THR A 121 2.05 12.18 -5.43
CA THR A 121 1.74 13.55 -4.98
C THR A 121 2.23 14.56 -6.02
N TYR A 122 2.33 14.14 -7.29
CA TYR A 122 2.91 14.95 -8.36
C TYR A 122 2.09 16.22 -8.62
N GLY A 123 0.77 16.18 -8.38
CA GLY A 123 -0.15 17.29 -8.55
C GLY A 123 0.16 18.51 -7.68
N ILE A 124 0.87 18.32 -6.55
CA ILE A 124 1.25 19.41 -5.65
C ILE A 124 2.68 19.93 -5.88
N PHE A 125 3.57 19.14 -6.47
CA PHE A 125 5.00 19.48 -6.62
C PHE A 125 5.21 20.83 -7.30
N LYS A 126 4.47 21.08 -8.38
CA LYS A 126 4.58 22.32 -9.15
C LYS A 126 4.20 23.56 -8.33
N LYS A 127 3.16 23.45 -7.51
CA LYS A 127 2.68 24.52 -6.62
C LYS A 127 3.66 24.77 -5.48
N VAL A 128 4.19 23.70 -4.89
CA VAL A 128 5.23 23.77 -3.85
C VAL A 128 6.46 24.47 -4.38
N HIS A 129 6.91 24.10 -5.58
CA HIS A 129 8.05 24.73 -6.23
C HIS A 129 7.83 26.21 -6.53
N PHE A 130 6.64 26.59 -6.99
CA PHE A 130 6.25 27.99 -7.18
C PHE A 130 6.45 28.82 -5.90
N TYR A 131 5.91 28.37 -4.77
CA TYR A 131 6.06 29.06 -3.49
C TYR A 131 7.49 29.03 -2.96
N PHE A 132 8.22 27.94 -3.19
CA PHE A 132 9.63 27.84 -2.79
C PHE A 132 10.51 28.88 -3.52
N GLN A 133 10.28 29.08 -4.82
CA GLN A 133 11.03 30.06 -5.61
C GLN A 133 10.72 31.51 -5.22
N LYS A 134 9.47 31.78 -4.82
CA LYS A 134 9.01 33.10 -4.36
C LYS A 134 9.03 33.26 -2.83
N PHE A 135 9.87 32.48 -2.15
CA PHE A 135 9.91 32.49 -0.68
C PHE A 135 10.28 33.88 -0.15
N GLY A 136 9.53 34.37 0.85
CA GLY A 136 9.67 35.73 1.38
C GLY A 136 8.71 36.75 0.77
N GLU A 137 8.09 36.44 -0.38
CA GLU A 137 7.03 37.26 -0.99
C GLU A 137 5.61 36.90 -0.47
N TRP A 138 5.50 35.86 0.36
CA TRP A 138 4.26 35.38 0.97
C TRP A 138 4.45 35.05 2.45
N GLY A 139 3.38 35.17 3.24
CA GLY A 139 3.38 34.83 4.65
C GLY A 139 3.41 33.31 4.86
N PRO A 140 4.40 32.75 5.60
CA PRO A 140 4.48 31.32 5.82
C PRO A 140 3.23 30.79 6.51
N VAL A 141 2.78 29.61 6.10
CA VAL A 141 1.74 28.85 6.81
C VAL A 141 2.44 28.13 7.96
N GLU A 142 2.07 28.42 9.21
CA GLU A 142 2.73 27.82 10.38
C GLU A 142 2.26 26.38 10.64
N SER A 143 0.97 26.13 10.41
CA SER A 143 0.33 24.83 10.51
C SER A 143 -0.83 24.73 9.53
N ILE A 144 -1.18 23.50 9.19
CA ILE A 144 -2.41 23.16 8.47
C ILE A 144 -3.08 22.04 9.26
N GLU A 145 -4.37 22.15 9.51
CA GLU A 145 -5.12 21.05 10.13
C GLU A 145 -5.37 20.00 9.05
N PRO A 146 -4.90 18.75 9.23
CA PRO A 146 -5.15 17.70 8.26
C PRO A 146 -6.62 17.27 8.31
N GLY A 147 -7.16 16.86 7.16
CA GLY A 147 -8.49 16.32 7.04
C GLY A 147 -8.65 14.92 7.65
N ASP A 148 -9.89 14.43 7.61
CA ASP A 148 -10.29 13.10 8.10
C ASP A 148 -9.97 11.97 7.09
N GLY A 149 -8.96 12.15 6.22
CA GLY A 149 -8.65 11.22 5.12
C GLY A 149 -8.51 9.76 5.55
N LEU A 150 -8.00 9.50 6.77
CA LEU A 150 -7.91 8.17 7.38
C LEU A 150 -9.26 7.44 7.50
N LYS A 151 -10.36 8.18 7.68
CA LYS A 151 -11.71 7.64 7.87
C LYS A 151 -12.55 7.71 6.59
N THR A 152 -12.29 8.70 5.74
CA THR A 152 -13.19 9.03 4.62
C THR A 152 -12.76 8.35 3.32
N THR A 153 -11.46 8.20 3.08
CA THR A 153 -10.92 7.73 1.79
C THR A 153 -10.60 6.24 1.79
N LEU A 154 -10.60 5.60 0.61
CA LEU A 154 -10.23 4.20 0.48
C LEU A 154 -8.76 3.94 0.83
N SER A 155 -7.85 4.84 0.41
CA SER A 155 -6.44 4.78 0.79
C SER A 155 -6.25 4.94 2.29
N GLY A 156 -6.94 5.90 2.91
CA GLY A 156 -6.88 6.12 4.35
C GLY A 156 -7.37 4.93 5.18
N LYS A 157 -8.49 4.31 4.78
CA LYS A 157 -9.01 3.10 5.42
C LYS A 157 -8.05 1.92 5.27
N THR A 158 -7.53 1.72 4.07
CA THR A 158 -6.59 0.61 3.78
C THR A 158 -5.28 0.78 4.54
N CYS A 159 -4.73 2.00 4.62
CA CYS A 159 -3.59 2.33 5.46
C CYS A 159 -3.88 2.12 6.94
N SER A 160 -5.01 2.61 7.44
CA SER A 160 -5.42 2.47 8.84
C SER A 160 -5.50 1.00 9.24
N PHE A 161 -6.15 0.19 8.42
CA PHE A 161 -6.26 -1.25 8.62
C PHE A 161 -4.87 -1.91 8.65
N ALA A 162 -4.02 -1.64 7.66
CA ALA A 162 -2.71 -2.26 7.57
C ALA A 162 -1.76 -1.84 8.72
N ILE A 163 -1.83 -0.58 9.16
CA ILE A 163 -1.10 -0.10 10.35
C ILE A 163 -1.56 -0.86 11.60
N GLN A 164 -2.86 -1.04 11.80
CA GLN A 164 -3.39 -1.80 12.92
C GLN A 164 -2.87 -3.25 12.92
N LEU A 165 -2.80 -3.89 11.75
CA LEU A 165 -2.24 -5.23 11.65
C LEU A 165 -0.77 -5.27 12.08
N ILE A 166 0.03 -4.27 11.67
CA ILE A 166 1.45 -4.17 12.06
C ILE A 166 1.59 -3.95 13.57
N GLU A 167 0.77 -3.07 14.16
CA GLU A 167 0.81 -2.75 15.59
C GLU A 167 0.35 -3.92 16.46
N LYS A 168 -0.57 -4.76 15.96
CA LYS A 168 -1.06 -5.97 16.63
C LYS A 168 -0.21 -7.22 16.37
N ASP A 169 0.85 -7.14 15.55
CA ASP A 169 1.68 -8.29 15.13
C ASP A 169 2.63 -8.86 16.22
N GLY A 170 2.40 -8.52 17.49
CA GLY A 170 3.27 -8.87 18.61
C GLY A 170 4.49 -7.94 18.75
N ALA A 171 4.98 -7.78 19.98
CA ALA A 171 5.96 -6.74 20.33
C ALA A 171 7.28 -6.83 19.54
N ASP A 172 7.82 -8.04 19.35
CA ASP A 172 9.11 -8.22 18.67
C ASP A 172 9.03 -7.98 17.17
N ASN A 173 7.97 -8.49 16.53
CA ASN A 173 7.71 -8.21 15.11
C ASN A 173 7.45 -6.71 14.92
N PHE A 174 6.63 -6.09 15.76
CA PHE A 174 6.34 -4.67 15.69
C PHE A 174 7.61 -3.82 15.74
N LYS A 175 8.49 -4.04 16.74
CA LYS A 175 9.77 -3.33 16.84
C LYS A 175 10.66 -3.52 15.62
N SER A 176 10.79 -4.76 15.14
CA SER A 176 11.59 -5.07 13.95
C SER A 176 11.04 -4.35 12.71
N ARG A 177 9.72 -4.41 12.49
CA ARG A 177 9.04 -3.78 11.35
C ARG A 177 9.14 -2.25 11.41
N GLN A 178 8.91 -1.67 12.58
CA GLN A 178 9.05 -0.23 12.78
C GLN A 178 10.47 0.25 12.43
N LYS A 179 11.50 -0.50 12.82
CA LYS A 179 12.89 -0.20 12.45
C LYS A 179 13.07 -0.20 10.92
N LYS A 180 12.62 -1.26 10.25
CA LYS A 180 12.72 -1.40 8.78
C LYS A 180 11.99 -0.27 8.03
N LEU A 181 10.80 0.09 8.50
CA LEU A 181 9.94 1.10 7.87
C LEU A 181 10.48 2.53 8.05
N LYS A 182 11.27 2.80 9.09
CA LYS A 182 11.96 4.08 9.27
C LYS A 182 13.19 4.22 8.38
N ASP A 183 13.84 3.11 8.08
CA ASP A 183 15.10 3.06 7.34
C ASP A 183 14.90 3.33 5.83
N LEU A 184 15.69 4.25 5.27
CA LEU A 184 15.60 4.67 3.86
C LEU A 184 15.96 3.55 2.88
N GLN A 185 16.83 2.63 3.26
CA GLN A 185 17.30 1.54 2.40
C GLN A 185 16.39 0.31 2.51
N GLU A 186 15.82 0.06 3.69
CA GLU A 186 15.02 -1.15 3.94
C GLU A 186 13.52 -0.98 3.66
N TYR A 187 12.94 0.22 3.80
CA TYR A 187 11.48 0.39 3.73
C TYR A 187 10.90 -0.03 2.37
N ASN A 188 11.62 0.18 1.26
CA ASN A 188 11.18 -0.23 -0.07
C ASN A 188 11.03 -1.76 -0.20
N GLY A 189 11.86 -2.52 0.51
CA GLY A 189 11.82 -3.99 0.53
C GLY A 189 10.86 -4.58 1.57
N PHE A 190 10.18 -3.73 2.36
CA PHE A 190 9.23 -4.20 3.35
C PHE A 190 8.05 -4.91 2.68
N SER A 191 7.69 -6.09 3.21
CA SER A 191 6.53 -6.85 2.78
C SER A 191 5.55 -7.02 3.94
N LEU A 192 4.29 -6.67 3.68
CA LEU A 192 3.18 -6.87 4.60
C LEU A 192 2.68 -8.32 4.61
N ALA A 193 2.97 -9.12 3.58
CA ALA A 193 2.45 -10.49 3.44
C ALA A 193 2.67 -11.39 4.67
N PRO A 194 3.85 -11.41 5.33
CA PRO A 194 4.02 -12.22 6.54
C PRO A 194 3.17 -11.73 7.73
N THR A 195 2.84 -10.43 7.81
CA THR A 195 1.88 -9.92 8.82
C THR A 195 0.47 -10.38 8.48
N LEU A 196 0.07 -10.32 7.20
CA LEU A 196 -1.26 -10.77 6.78
C LEU A 196 -1.50 -12.24 7.13
N VAL A 197 -0.50 -13.11 6.93
CA VAL A 197 -0.60 -14.53 7.31
C VAL A 197 -0.78 -14.70 8.82
N ARG A 198 -0.02 -13.98 9.65
CA ARG A 198 -0.13 -14.08 11.12
C ARG A 198 -1.40 -13.46 11.69
N GLN A 199 -1.91 -12.42 11.03
CA GLN A 199 -3.11 -11.70 11.40
C GLN A 199 -4.31 -12.07 10.50
N CYS A 200 -4.29 -13.28 9.92
CA CYS A 200 -5.31 -13.75 8.96
C CYS A 200 -6.73 -13.84 9.55
N ALA A 201 -6.87 -13.79 10.88
CA ALA A 201 -8.17 -13.72 11.54
C ALA A 201 -8.88 -12.37 11.35
N ALA A 202 -8.14 -11.31 11.00
CA ALA A 202 -8.66 -9.95 10.90
C ALA A 202 -9.26 -9.61 9.51
N LEU A 203 -9.11 -10.51 8.52
CA LEU A 203 -9.60 -10.31 7.15
C LEU A 203 -9.78 -11.63 6.40
N THR A 204 -10.52 -11.57 5.30
CA THR A 204 -10.62 -12.65 4.31
C THR A 204 -9.51 -12.56 3.27
N LEU A 205 -9.26 -13.65 2.52
CA LEU A 205 -8.33 -13.64 1.40
C LEU A 205 -8.78 -12.64 0.32
N THR A 206 -10.08 -12.57 0.05
CA THR A 206 -10.69 -11.60 -0.88
C THR A 206 -10.40 -10.15 -0.50
N GLN A 207 -10.55 -9.81 0.77
CA GLN A 207 -10.17 -8.48 1.27
C GLN A 207 -8.66 -8.24 1.11
N ALA A 208 -7.82 -9.21 1.47
CA ALA A 208 -6.37 -9.07 1.30
C ALA A 208 -6.03 -8.77 -0.17
N SER A 209 -6.54 -9.59 -1.10
CA SER A 209 -6.31 -9.47 -2.54
C SER A 209 -6.77 -8.11 -3.08
N THR A 210 -8.01 -7.72 -2.78
CA THR A 210 -8.63 -6.49 -3.31
C THR A 210 -7.90 -5.22 -2.89
N TYR A 211 -7.50 -5.13 -1.62
CA TYR A 211 -6.99 -3.87 -1.05
C TYR A 211 -5.47 -3.76 -1.02
N LEU A 212 -4.74 -4.88 -1.03
CA LEU A 212 -3.30 -4.90 -0.79
C LEU A 212 -2.50 -5.49 -1.96
N PHE A 213 -3.16 -6.13 -2.93
CA PHE A 213 -2.51 -6.71 -4.09
C PHE A 213 -2.96 -6.01 -5.38
N HIS A 214 -2.08 -6.05 -6.37
CA HIS A 214 -2.33 -5.58 -7.72
C HIS A 214 -1.81 -6.62 -8.70
N ASN A 215 -2.69 -7.16 -9.55
CA ASN A 215 -2.39 -8.33 -10.38
C ASN A 215 -1.73 -9.43 -9.55
N TYR A 216 -2.28 -9.69 -8.37
CA TYR A 216 -1.80 -10.71 -7.43
C TYR A 216 -0.36 -10.53 -6.93
N ARG A 217 0.21 -9.33 -7.08
CA ARG A 217 1.49 -8.93 -6.47
C ARG A 217 1.21 -7.92 -5.36
N LEU A 218 1.85 -8.09 -4.21
CA LEU A 218 1.67 -7.18 -3.08
C LEU A 218 2.12 -5.77 -3.49
N ALA A 219 1.22 -4.79 -3.38
CA ALA A 219 1.45 -3.44 -3.85
C ALA A 219 2.20 -2.62 -2.79
N ASN A 220 3.52 -2.82 -2.74
CA ASN A 220 4.35 -2.32 -1.63
C ASN A 220 4.72 -0.84 -1.76
N TYR A 221 4.91 -0.30 -2.98
CA TYR A 221 5.62 0.97 -3.15
C TYR A 221 4.89 2.17 -2.53
N GLY A 222 3.61 2.38 -2.85
CA GLY A 222 2.84 3.49 -2.29
C GLY A 222 2.62 3.32 -0.79
N LEU A 223 2.19 2.13 -0.41
CA LEU A 223 1.85 1.80 0.97
C LEU A 223 3.06 1.89 1.93
N ASN A 224 4.25 1.44 1.52
CA ASN A 224 5.45 1.49 2.35
C ASN A 224 5.90 2.92 2.63
N PHE A 225 5.73 3.85 1.68
CA PHE A 225 6.01 5.26 1.94
C PHE A 225 5.07 5.85 2.99
N LEU A 226 3.76 5.53 2.90
CA LEU A 226 2.77 5.97 3.89
C LEU A 226 3.07 5.41 5.29
N PHE A 227 3.46 4.13 5.36
CA PHE A 227 3.94 3.54 6.62
C PHE A 227 5.17 4.26 7.15
N ARG A 228 6.12 4.60 6.28
CA ARG A 228 7.33 5.32 6.68
C ARG A 228 7.01 6.70 7.23
N VAL A 229 6.04 7.42 6.64
CA VAL A 229 5.53 8.68 7.21
C VAL A 229 4.98 8.41 8.62
N TYR A 230 4.03 7.48 8.76
CA TYR A 230 3.40 7.18 10.04
C TYR A 230 4.40 6.77 11.13
N PHE A 231 5.28 5.82 10.84
CA PHE A 231 6.21 5.31 11.83
C PHE A 231 7.32 6.31 12.16
N SER A 232 7.62 7.27 11.27
CA SER A 232 8.58 8.35 11.54
C SER A 232 8.01 9.47 12.41
N GLN A 233 6.69 9.51 12.66
CA GLN A 233 6.09 10.53 13.52
C GLN A 233 6.58 10.42 14.96
N VAL A 234 6.88 11.57 15.58
CA VAL A 234 7.17 11.66 17.03
C VAL A 234 5.90 11.37 17.83
N GLU A 235 4.83 12.05 17.49
CA GLU A 235 3.48 11.80 18.02
C GLU A 235 2.68 11.05 16.97
N LYS A 236 2.31 9.82 17.30
CA LYS A 236 1.53 8.98 16.40
C LYS A 236 0.12 9.54 16.25
N THR A 237 -0.32 9.68 15.00
CA THR A 237 -1.73 9.96 14.71
C THR A 237 -2.59 8.81 15.22
N ALA A 238 -3.69 9.13 15.91
CA ALA A 238 -4.65 8.12 16.31
C ALA A 238 -5.24 7.44 15.07
N ILE A 239 -5.05 6.13 14.97
CA ILE A 239 -5.56 5.34 13.86
C ILE A 239 -7.00 4.90 14.17
N PRO A 240 -7.99 5.23 13.33
CA PRO A 240 -9.37 4.82 13.56
C PRO A 240 -9.50 3.31 13.39
N GLU A 241 -10.22 2.64 14.28
CA GLU A 241 -10.58 1.23 14.07
C GLU A 241 -11.30 1.10 12.73
N THR A 242 -10.77 0.24 11.87
CA THR A 242 -11.19 0.17 10.47
C THR A 242 -11.43 -1.27 10.10
N VAL A 243 -12.58 -1.53 9.47
CA VAL A 243 -12.89 -2.79 8.81
C VAL A 243 -12.98 -2.51 7.32
N LEU A 244 -12.26 -3.29 6.52
CA LEU A 244 -12.33 -3.16 5.07
C LEU A 244 -13.66 -3.73 4.57
N PRO A 245 -14.32 -3.10 3.59
CA PRO A 245 -15.48 -3.69 2.94
C PRO A 245 -15.16 -5.07 2.37
N ILE A 246 -16.18 -5.90 2.17
CA ILE A 246 -16.00 -7.18 1.47
C ILE A 246 -15.70 -6.85 0.00
N GLY A 247 -14.57 -7.35 -0.50
CA GLY A 247 -14.18 -7.18 -1.90
C GLY A 247 -14.94 -8.11 -2.85
N GLU A 248 -14.70 -7.96 -4.14
CA GLU A 248 -15.27 -8.86 -5.15
C GLU A 248 -14.60 -10.23 -5.07
N THR A 249 -15.42 -11.28 -4.99
CA THR A 249 -14.92 -12.66 -4.99
C THR A 249 -14.41 -13.04 -6.36
N SER A 250 -13.42 -13.91 -6.38
CA SER A 250 -12.83 -14.43 -7.61
C SER A 250 -12.91 -15.97 -7.59
N PRO A 251 -13.28 -16.62 -8.71
CA PRO A 251 -13.27 -18.07 -8.79
C PRO A 251 -11.90 -18.70 -8.48
N TRP A 252 -10.82 -17.97 -8.73
CA TRP A 252 -9.48 -18.44 -8.40
C TRP A 252 -9.17 -18.35 -6.90
N LEU A 253 -9.59 -17.26 -6.24
CA LEU A 253 -9.50 -17.16 -4.77
C LEU A 253 -10.31 -18.27 -4.08
N ASP A 254 -11.53 -18.53 -4.55
CA ASP A 254 -12.37 -19.62 -4.03
C ASP A 254 -11.72 -20.99 -4.21
N ARG A 255 -11.00 -21.20 -5.33
CA ARG A 255 -10.23 -22.41 -5.60
C ARG A 255 -9.09 -22.58 -4.60
N LEU A 256 -8.35 -21.51 -4.31
CA LEU A 256 -7.25 -21.51 -3.33
C LEU A 256 -7.76 -21.79 -1.91
N GLU A 257 -8.87 -21.16 -1.51
CA GLU A 257 -9.53 -21.41 -0.22
C GLU A 257 -10.02 -22.85 -0.10
N THR A 258 -10.65 -23.36 -1.16
CA THR A 258 -11.16 -24.73 -1.21
C THR A 258 -10.05 -25.77 -1.13
N PHE A 259 -8.95 -25.56 -1.87
CA PHE A 259 -7.77 -26.42 -1.78
C PHE A 259 -7.20 -26.45 -0.36
N ALA A 260 -7.03 -25.28 0.28
CA ALA A 260 -6.52 -25.22 1.65
C ALA A 260 -7.42 -26.00 2.61
N ARG A 261 -8.75 -25.92 2.45
CA ARG A 261 -9.71 -26.70 3.25
C ARG A 261 -9.54 -28.20 3.04
N PHE A 262 -9.51 -28.67 1.80
CA PHE A 262 -9.32 -30.08 1.49
C PHE A 262 -8.00 -30.62 2.02
N TYR A 263 -6.92 -29.84 1.92
CA TYR A 263 -5.64 -30.24 2.47
C TYR A 263 -5.66 -30.36 4.00
N THR A 264 -6.28 -29.41 4.69
CA THR A 264 -6.44 -29.47 6.15
C THR A 264 -7.28 -30.68 6.58
N GLU A 265 -8.41 -30.93 5.91
CA GLU A 265 -9.28 -32.09 6.17
C GLU A 265 -8.51 -33.41 5.98
N TYR A 266 -7.80 -33.55 4.86
CA TYR A 266 -6.90 -34.68 4.60
C TYR A 266 -5.90 -34.88 5.74
N TYR A 267 -5.21 -33.81 6.13
CA TYR A 267 -4.14 -33.90 7.12
C TYR A 267 -4.70 -34.32 8.49
N LEU A 268 -5.80 -33.71 8.91
CA LEU A 268 -6.43 -34.01 10.19
C LEU A 268 -7.00 -35.43 10.22
N GLU A 269 -7.63 -35.89 9.14
CA GLU A 269 -8.12 -37.27 9.05
C GLU A 269 -6.96 -38.28 9.13
N LYS A 270 -5.85 -38.01 8.43
CA LYS A 270 -4.65 -38.86 8.46
C LYS A 270 -3.94 -38.89 9.82
N TYR A 271 -4.03 -37.80 10.59
CA TYR A 271 -3.29 -37.63 11.83
C TYR A 271 -4.20 -37.42 13.05
N ASN A 272 -5.37 -38.07 13.06
CA ASN A 272 -6.28 -38.13 14.22
C ASN A 272 -6.65 -36.75 14.80
N ASN A 273 -6.93 -35.78 13.94
CA ASN A 273 -7.29 -34.40 14.28
C ASN A 273 -6.22 -33.65 15.11
N ASP A 274 -4.94 -34.01 14.99
CA ASP A 274 -3.85 -33.35 15.72
C ASP A 274 -3.43 -32.01 15.09
N TRP A 275 -4.10 -30.96 15.52
CA TRP A 275 -3.80 -29.58 15.13
C TRP A 275 -2.43 -29.08 15.59
N ARG A 276 -1.88 -29.60 16.71
CA ARG A 276 -0.51 -29.23 17.14
C ARG A 276 0.51 -29.75 16.14
N LYS A 277 0.30 -30.97 15.66
CA LYS A 277 1.11 -31.58 14.60
C LYS A 277 0.93 -30.87 13.27
N PHE A 278 -0.29 -30.40 12.95
CA PHE A 278 -0.53 -29.57 11.76
C PHE A 278 0.28 -28.27 11.81
N SER A 279 0.20 -27.53 12.93
CA SER A 279 0.99 -26.30 13.12
C SER A 279 2.50 -26.55 12.99
N LYS A 280 3.01 -27.62 13.61
CA LYS A 280 4.44 -27.95 13.61
C LYS A 280 4.98 -28.44 12.27
N HIS A 281 4.20 -29.20 11.50
CA HIS A 281 4.69 -29.86 10.27
C HIS A 281 4.18 -29.23 8.98
N VAL A 282 3.14 -28.40 9.04
CA VAL A 282 2.58 -27.70 7.88
C VAL A 282 2.83 -26.20 7.98
N LEU A 283 2.30 -25.54 9.02
CA LEU A 283 2.28 -24.07 9.06
C LEU A 283 3.66 -23.47 9.31
N THR A 284 4.41 -24.03 10.27
CA THR A 284 5.74 -23.54 10.66
C THR A 284 6.79 -23.74 9.55
N PRO A 285 6.91 -24.95 8.95
CA PRO A 285 7.87 -25.18 7.87
C PRO A 285 7.28 -24.87 6.48
N PHE A 286 6.22 -24.05 6.39
CA PHE A 286 5.55 -23.77 5.12
C PHE A 286 6.54 -23.15 4.11
N PRO A 287 6.53 -23.58 2.84
CA PRO A 287 7.47 -23.09 1.83
C PRO A 287 7.52 -21.57 1.71
N THR A 288 8.74 -21.04 1.58
CA THR A 288 8.98 -19.58 1.49
C THR A 288 9.20 -19.12 0.06
N LYS A 289 9.74 -19.99 -0.79
CA LYS A 289 10.02 -19.71 -2.22
C LYS A 289 9.03 -20.43 -3.13
N ALA A 290 8.86 -19.91 -4.34
CA ALA A 290 7.97 -20.51 -5.34
C ALA A 290 8.35 -21.96 -5.70
N GLY A 291 9.64 -22.25 -5.89
CA GLY A 291 10.08 -23.62 -6.22
C GLY A 291 9.88 -24.62 -5.07
N GLU A 292 10.14 -24.19 -3.84
CA GLU A 292 9.86 -24.99 -2.63
C GLU A 292 8.35 -25.25 -2.49
N PHE A 293 7.52 -24.25 -2.83
CA PHE A 293 6.07 -24.37 -2.79
C PHE A 293 5.54 -25.34 -3.86
N GLN A 294 6.07 -25.28 -5.08
CA GLN A 294 5.67 -26.21 -6.13
C GLN A 294 6.01 -27.65 -5.75
N HIS A 295 7.24 -27.89 -5.27
CA HIS A 295 7.61 -29.23 -4.80
C HIS A 295 6.73 -29.71 -3.63
N TRP A 296 6.37 -28.80 -2.72
CA TRP A 296 5.43 -29.11 -1.64
C TRP A 296 4.03 -29.45 -2.16
N LEU A 297 3.54 -28.77 -3.20
CA LEU A 297 2.26 -29.08 -3.85
C LEU A 297 2.31 -30.48 -4.49
N ASP A 298 3.33 -30.80 -5.28
CA ASP A 298 3.45 -32.09 -5.96
C ASP A 298 3.43 -33.25 -4.93
N ASN A 299 4.23 -33.12 -3.86
CA ASN A 299 4.25 -34.09 -2.77
C ASN A 299 2.90 -34.18 -2.02
N THR A 300 2.22 -33.03 -1.88
CA THR A 300 0.91 -32.94 -1.22
C THR A 300 -0.14 -33.67 -2.03
N PHE A 301 -0.24 -33.41 -3.33
CA PHE A 301 -1.19 -34.09 -4.22
C PHE A 301 -0.93 -35.59 -4.26
N GLN A 302 0.34 -36.02 -4.40
CA GLN A 302 0.69 -37.43 -4.34
C GLN A 302 0.26 -38.08 -3.01
N SER A 303 0.54 -37.41 -1.88
CA SER A 303 0.19 -37.95 -0.55
C SER A 303 -1.32 -38.03 -0.33
N MET A 304 -2.09 -37.06 -0.84
CA MET A 304 -3.54 -37.07 -0.79
C MET A 304 -4.12 -38.22 -1.62
N ARG A 305 -3.63 -38.43 -2.85
CA ARG A 305 -4.05 -39.56 -3.71
C ARG A 305 -3.88 -40.90 -2.99
N VAL A 306 -2.67 -41.18 -2.50
CA VAL A 306 -2.34 -42.43 -1.80
C VAL A 306 -3.24 -42.66 -0.58
N PHE A 307 -3.55 -41.60 0.18
CA PHE A 307 -4.39 -41.71 1.36
C PHE A 307 -5.85 -42.05 1.03
N TYR A 308 -6.46 -41.34 0.08
CA TYR A 308 -7.87 -41.57 -0.26
C TYR A 308 -8.10 -42.89 -1.02
N GLU A 309 -7.15 -43.31 -1.85
CA GLU A 309 -7.16 -44.62 -2.51
C GLU A 309 -7.00 -45.78 -1.51
N GLY A 310 -6.26 -45.55 -0.42
CA GLY A 310 -6.02 -46.53 0.64
C GLY A 310 -7.13 -46.66 1.70
N MET A 311 -8.21 -45.88 1.62
CA MET A 311 -9.36 -46.00 2.54
C MET A 311 -10.24 -47.20 2.21
N GLU A 312 -10.92 -47.77 3.22
CA GLU A 312 -11.96 -48.78 3.02
C GLU A 312 -13.33 -48.27 3.53
N PRO A 313 -14.34 -48.09 2.64
CA PRO A 313 -14.23 -48.14 1.19
C PRO A 313 -13.44 -46.94 0.63
N PRO A 314 -12.81 -47.07 -0.55
CA PRO A 314 -12.08 -45.97 -1.18
C PRO A 314 -13.00 -44.76 -1.37
N ARG A 315 -12.59 -43.59 -0.90
CA ARG A 315 -13.35 -42.36 -1.17
C ARG A 315 -13.07 -41.92 -2.60
N PRO A 316 -14.10 -41.71 -3.44
CA PRO A 316 -13.88 -41.33 -4.83
C PRO A 316 -13.16 -39.97 -4.91
N LEU A 317 -11.97 -39.97 -5.52
CA LEU A 317 -11.18 -38.78 -5.84
C LEU A 317 -11.95 -37.77 -6.72
N ILE A 318 -12.99 -38.23 -7.41
CA ILE A 318 -13.89 -37.46 -8.28
C ILE A 318 -14.48 -36.23 -7.57
N ASN A 319 -14.71 -36.30 -6.26
CA ASN A 319 -15.24 -35.16 -5.50
C ASN A 319 -14.16 -34.13 -5.11
N LEU A 320 -12.88 -34.51 -5.13
CA LEU A 320 -11.75 -33.66 -4.77
C LEU A 320 -11.07 -33.02 -5.98
N LYS A 321 -11.34 -33.52 -7.20
CA LYS A 321 -10.79 -33.02 -8.47
C LYS A 321 -9.28 -32.71 -8.41
N ILE A 322 -8.51 -33.62 -7.82
CA ILE A 322 -7.07 -33.41 -7.55
C ILE A 322 -6.30 -33.02 -8.82
N ASP A 323 -6.56 -33.69 -9.95
CA ASP A 323 -5.93 -33.38 -11.24
C ASP A 323 -6.22 -31.92 -11.69
N GLU A 324 -7.46 -31.43 -11.49
CA GLU A 324 -7.83 -30.05 -11.83
C GLU A 324 -7.05 -29.03 -10.98
N TYR A 325 -6.86 -29.32 -9.68
CA TYR A 325 -6.08 -28.47 -8.80
C TYR A 325 -4.59 -28.52 -9.14
N GLU A 326 -4.03 -29.69 -9.39
CA GLU A 326 -2.62 -29.85 -9.74
C GLU A 326 -2.25 -29.05 -11.00
N GLU A 327 -3.11 -29.05 -12.01
CA GLU A 327 -2.90 -28.30 -13.24
C GLU A 327 -3.11 -26.78 -13.08
N ASN A 328 -4.08 -26.36 -12.26
CA ASN A 328 -4.61 -24.98 -12.33
C ASN A 328 -4.47 -24.15 -11.05
N LEU A 329 -4.05 -24.71 -9.91
CA LEU A 329 -4.03 -23.99 -8.62
C LEU A 329 -3.16 -22.72 -8.66
N CYS A 330 -2.07 -22.75 -9.42
CA CYS A 330 -1.14 -21.64 -9.56
C CYS A 330 -1.45 -20.68 -10.73
N TYR A 331 -2.56 -20.88 -11.45
CA TYR A 331 -2.95 -20.06 -12.60
C TYR A 331 -4.19 -19.23 -12.27
N ASP A 332 -4.14 -17.92 -12.56
CA ASP A 332 -5.28 -17.01 -12.35
C ASP A 332 -6.41 -17.21 -13.38
N GLU A 333 -7.49 -16.43 -13.30
CA GLU A 333 -8.68 -16.61 -14.17
C GLU A 333 -8.38 -16.39 -15.65
N ILE A 334 -7.31 -15.67 -15.97
CA ILE A 334 -6.89 -15.37 -17.33
C ILE A 334 -5.68 -16.22 -17.77
N GLY A 335 -5.28 -17.20 -16.96
CA GLY A 335 -4.24 -18.17 -17.28
C GLY A 335 -2.81 -17.71 -17.00
N ASN A 336 -2.60 -16.63 -16.23
CA ASN A 336 -1.25 -16.26 -15.82
C ASN A 336 -0.78 -17.11 -14.64
N TYR A 337 0.46 -17.58 -14.75
CA TYR A 337 1.12 -18.33 -13.68
C TYR A 337 1.60 -17.41 -12.54
N ASN A 338 1.01 -17.57 -11.34
CA ASN A 338 1.22 -16.72 -10.17
C ASN A 338 1.56 -17.54 -8.89
N PRO A 339 2.64 -18.35 -8.89
CA PRO A 339 2.94 -19.27 -7.79
C PRO A 339 3.25 -18.56 -6.46
N LEU A 340 3.74 -17.32 -6.50
CA LEU A 340 4.01 -16.54 -5.28
C LEU A 340 2.72 -16.12 -4.57
N PHE A 341 1.69 -15.75 -5.33
CA PHE A 341 0.39 -15.42 -4.77
C PHE A 341 -0.32 -16.68 -4.30
N ALA A 342 -0.34 -17.75 -5.11
CA ALA A 342 -0.90 -19.03 -4.70
C ALA A 342 -0.27 -19.53 -3.39
N ARG A 343 1.07 -19.46 -3.27
CA ARG A 343 1.78 -19.76 -2.02
C ARG A 343 1.29 -18.91 -0.85
N PHE A 344 1.18 -17.60 -1.03
CA PHE A 344 0.68 -16.69 -0.01
C PHE A 344 -0.76 -17.03 0.40
N ALA A 345 -1.64 -17.20 -0.57
CA ALA A 345 -3.06 -17.47 -0.38
C ALA A 345 -3.29 -18.80 0.34
N VAL A 346 -2.65 -19.88 -0.11
CA VAL A 346 -2.72 -21.19 0.56
C VAL A 346 -2.20 -21.06 1.99
N GLN A 347 -1.04 -20.45 2.21
CA GLN A 347 -0.51 -20.24 3.57
C GLN A 347 -1.48 -19.45 4.45
N PHE A 348 -2.08 -18.39 3.89
CA PHE A 348 -3.05 -17.54 4.56
C PHE A 348 -4.28 -18.36 5.00
N CYS A 349 -4.90 -19.10 4.07
CA CYS A 349 -6.08 -19.91 4.33
C CYS A 349 -5.81 -21.05 5.32
N LEU A 350 -4.66 -21.73 5.24
CA LEU A 350 -4.28 -22.77 6.20
C LEU A 350 -4.11 -22.21 7.62
N ASN A 351 -3.50 -21.03 7.76
CA ASN A 351 -3.39 -20.35 9.06
C ASN A 351 -4.75 -19.89 9.57
N GLN A 352 -5.63 -19.43 8.67
CA GLN A 352 -6.98 -18.99 9.02
C GLN A 352 -7.81 -20.16 9.57
N GLN A 353 -7.74 -21.33 8.94
CA GLN A 353 -8.41 -22.55 9.42
C GLN A 353 -7.87 -23.01 10.77
N TYR A 354 -6.56 -22.95 10.99
CA TYR A 354 -5.96 -23.25 12.30
C TYR A 354 -6.42 -22.25 13.38
N PHE A 355 -6.53 -20.97 13.05
CA PHE A 355 -6.96 -19.95 14.01
C PHE A 355 -8.43 -20.14 14.42
N PHE A 356 -9.32 -20.45 13.47
CA PHE A 356 -10.74 -20.67 13.71
C PHE A 356 -11.11 -22.13 13.98
N GLN A 357 -10.13 -22.98 14.27
CA GLN A 357 -10.40 -24.35 14.67
C GLN A 357 -11.39 -24.34 15.86
N PRO A 358 -12.39 -25.23 15.88
CA PRO A 358 -13.23 -25.39 17.06
C PRO A 358 -12.31 -25.64 18.25
N SER A 359 -12.38 -24.81 19.29
CA SER A 359 -11.57 -24.95 20.49
C SER A 359 -11.78 -26.35 21.09
N GLN A 360 -10.99 -27.33 20.66
CA GLN A 360 -10.96 -28.63 21.28
C GLN A 360 -10.09 -28.49 22.52
N ASN A 361 -10.75 -28.05 23.60
CA ASN A 361 -10.39 -28.13 25.02
C ASN A 361 -8.94 -27.84 25.45
N GLN A 362 -8.88 -27.01 26.50
CA GLN A 362 -7.76 -26.95 27.44
C GLN A 362 -7.17 -28.32 27.78
#